data_AF-A0A4P7HJI6-F1
#
_entry.id   AF-A0A4P7HJI6-F1
#
_cell.length_a   1.000
_cell.length_b   1.000
_cell.length_c   1.000
_cell.angle_alpha   90.00
_cell.angle_beta   90.00
_cell.angle_gamma   90.00
#
_symmetry.space_group_name_H-M   'P 1'
#
loop_
_entity.id
_entity.type
_entity.pdbx_description
1 polymer ?
#
loop_
_entity_poly.entity_id
_entity_poly.type
_entity_poly.pdbx_seq_one_letter_code
_entity_poly.pdbx_strand_id
1 'polypeptide(L)'
;MALFDWLLGRSFEPQRRDPRRAEGFEPSSSRYVRASARTSFGHAKHVPQGRFRFIALDVETACSDAASICQIGLACVQPDDEIQTFSMLINPRSRFDPFNIRLHGIGPDHVAEAPGFSDALEVLLPLLTQHHLIQHSNFDKQAVTAACRSCGIDVPELRWSDSVMIARRAWPELKGNGGHGLANLKRTLNLRFHHHDAGEDARAAAMVVQHAERHLGLSFEDLTKPVRKKTYAPAITMAGDPSGPLAGSTVVFTGALGLSRTEAAELAARAGMSVKAGVTRQTTHLVIGDQDLSLLAGDARSSKHRKAKDMQAVGHPIQILGESDFRKLVAQSDTV
;
A
#
# COMPACT_ATOMS: atom_id res chain seq x y z
N MET A 1 15.45 7.47 4.26
CA MET A 1 14.98 6.97 5.58
C MET A 1 13.46 6.71 5.64
N ALA A 2 12.77 6.46 4.51
CA ALA A 2 11.32 6.19 4.49
C ALA A 2 10.92 4.90 3.72
N LEU A 3 11.91 4.07 3.34
CA LEU A 3 11.71 2.78 2.68
C LEU A 3 11.83 1.60 3.66
N PHE A 4 12.19 1.87 4.92
CA PHE A 4 12.68 0.88 5.87
C PHE A 4 11.62 0.33 6.84
N ASP A 5 10.51 1.06 7.08
CA ASP A 5 9.49 0.65 8.07
C ASP A 5 8.39 -0.29 7.52
N TRP A 6 8.37 -0.55 6.20
CA TRP A 6 7.31 -1.37 5.59
C TRP A 6 7.67 -2.87 5.47
N LEU A 7 8.95 -3.23 5.47
CA LEU A 7 9.38 -4.60 5.17
C LEU A 7 9.73 -5.48 6.38
N LEU A 8 9.99 -4.93 7.57
CA LEU A 8 10.43 -5.72 8.73
C LEU A 8 9.87 -5.13 10.03
N GLY A 9 8.66 -5.54 10.42
CA GLY A 9 8.09 -5.18 11.72
C GLY A 9 8.82 -5.83 12.91
N ARG A 10 10.02 -5.34 13.26
CA ARG A 10 10.71 -5.63 14.53
C ARG A 10 11.60 -4.46 14.97
N SER A 11 11.37 -4.00 16.19
CA SER A 11 12.21 -3.08 16.96
C SER A 11 13.53 -3.77 17.36
N PHE A 12 14.67 -3.10 17.20
CA PHE A 12 15.96 -3.57 17.71
C PHE A 12 16.60 -2.49 18.60
N GLU A 13 16.86 -2.82 19.86
CA GLU A 13 17.72 -2.04 20.77
C GLU A 13 19.21 -2.23 20.43
N PRO A 14 20.07 -1.23 20.67
CA PRO A 14 21.49 -1.32 20.35
C PRO A 14 22.29 -1.98 21.48
N GLN A 15 22.91 -3.13 21.20
CA GLN A 15 24.01 -3.65 22.02
C GLN A 15 25.36 -3.05 21.59
N ARG A 16 26.16 -2.71 22.60
CA ARG A 16 27.42 -1.96 22.53
C ARG A 16 28.55 -2.77 21.85
N ARG A 17 29.39 -2.08 21.08
CA ARG A 17 30.64 -2.60 20.50
C ARG A 17 31.73 -2.76 21.57
N ASP A 18 32.42 -3.89 21.54
CA ASP A 18 33.72 -4.10 22.20
C ASP A 18 34.85 -3.79 21.19
N PRO A 19 35.75 -2.84 21.45
CA PRO A 19 36.87 -2.52 20.58
C PRO A 19 38.12 -3.22 21.11
N ARG A 20 38.56 -4.31 20.46
CA ARG A 20 39.96 -4.77 20.52
C ARG A 20 40.19 -5.94 19.56
N ARG A 21 40.85 -5.65 18.44
CA ARG A 21 41.98 -6.40 17.84
C ARG A 21 42.09 -6.06 16.35
N ALA A 22 42.88 -5.03 16.09
CA ALA A 22 43.61 -4.91 14.85
C ALA A 22 44.80 -5.88 14.91
N GLU A 23 45.04 -6.66 13.86
CA GLU A 23 46.35 -6.96 13.28
C GLU A 23 46.23 -8.01 12.16
N GLY A 24 46.84 -7.73 11.00
CA GLY A 24 47.09 -8.68 9.92
C GLY A 24 46.14 -8.64 8.73
N PHE A 25 46.34 -7.70 7.80
CA PHE A 25 45.74 -7.76 6.46
C PHE A 25 46.86 -7.79 5.42
N GLU A 26 47.23 -8.99 4.95
CA GLU A 26 47.93 -9.15 3.68
C GLU A 26 46.91 -9.20 2.54
N PRO A 27 47.18 -8.59 1.37
CA PRO A 27 46.23 -8.54 0.27
C PRO A 27 46.18 -9.91 -0.44
N SER A 28 45.28 -10.77 0.02
CA SER A 28 44.90 -11.99 -0.70
C SER A 28 44.24 -11.60 -2.03
N SER A 29 44.94 -11.92 -3.11
CA SER A 29 44.49 -11.93 -4.51
C SER A 29 42.98 -12.20 -4.71
N SER A 30 42.35 -11.28 -5.43
CA SER A 30 41.13 -11.43 -6.25
C SER A 30 40.52 -12.85 -6.29
N ARG A 31 39.52 -13.09 -5.45
CA ARG A 31 38.45 -14.06 -5.73
C ARG A 31 37.22 -13.30 -6.19
N TYR A 32 37.23 -12.83 -7.44
CA TYR A 32 35.97 -12.65 -8.16
C TYR A 32 35.34 -14.05 -8.26
N VAL A 33 34.32 -14.28 -7.43
CA VAL A 33 33.46 -15.44 -7.54
C VAL A 33 32.87 -15.38 -8.96
N ARG A 34 33.22 -16.34 -9.82
CA ARG A 34 32.55 -16.52 -11.11
C ARG A 34 31.05 -16.48 -10.87
N ALA A 35 30.33 -15.60 -11.58
CA ALA A 35 28.88 -15.48 -11.49
C ALA A 35 28.23 -16.86 -11.54
N SER A 36 27.52 -17.25 -10.48
CA SER A 36 26.70 -18.47 -10.51
C SER A 36 25.64 -18.32 -11.59
N ALA A 37 25.40 -19.37 -12.38
CA ALA A 37 24.34 -19.35 -13.37
C ALA A 37 22.99 -18.97 -12.72
N ARG A 38 22.33 -17.92 -13.22
CA ARG A 38 20.99 -17.54 -12.76
C ARG A 38 20.01 -18.68 -13.04
N THR A 39 19.06 -18.87 -12.13
CA THR A 39 17.91 -19.74 -12.34
C THR A 39 17.16 -19.29 -13.61
N SER A 40 16.81 -20.24 -14.48
CA SER A 40 16.00 -19.96 -15.68
C SER A 40 14.52 -20.17 -15.36
N PHE A 41 13.68 -19.18 -15.66
CA PHE A 41 12.26 -19.17 -15.29
C PHE A 41 11.30 -19.40 -16.46
N GLY A 42 11.80 -19.85 -17.62
CA GLY A 42 10.95 -20.18 -18.78
C GLY A 42 10.27 -18.98 -19.44
N HIS A 43 10.76 -17.76 -19.21
CA HIS A 43 10.26 -16.55 -19.88
C HIS A 43 10.41 -16.64 -21.40
N ALA A 44 9.53 -15.94 -22.11
CA ALA A 44 9.66 -15.72 -23.53
C ALA A 44 11.02 -15.10 -23.86
N LYS A 45 11.66 -15.58 -24.94
CA LYS A 45 12.98 -15.09 -25.39
C LYS A 45 12.92 -13.73 -26.07
N HIS A 46 11.75 -13.37 -26.58
CA HIS A 46 11.49 -12.11 -27.30
C HIS A 46 10.31 -11.41 -26.65
N VAL A 47 10.24 -10.09 -26.84
CA VAL A 47 9.12 -9.28 -26.36
C VAL A 47 7.81 -9.84 -26.94
N PRO A 48 6.84 -10.20 -26.09
CA PRO A 48 5.52 -10.68 -26.51
C PRO A 48 4.87 -9.76 -27.54
N GLN A 49 4.22 -10.35 -28.54
CA GLN A 49 3.53 -9.63 -29.61
C GLN A 49 2.05 -9.97 -29.57
N GLY A 50 1.21 -9.01 -29.98
CA GLY A 50 -0.24 -9.18 -30.06
C GLY A 50 -1.00 -8.37 -29.02
N ARG A 51 -2.29 -8.69 -28.86
CA ARG A 51 -3.20 -8.00 -27.94
C ARG A 51 -3.42 -8.83 -26.68
N PHE A 52 -3.26 -8.18 -25.54
CA PHE A 52 -3.47 -8.74 -24.21
C PHE A 52 -4.66 -8.03 -23.53
N ARG A 53 -5.30 -8.70 -22.57
CA ARG A 53 -6.30 -8.08 -21.68
C ARG A 53 -5.66 -6.95 -20.88
N PHE A 54 -4.51 -7.26 -20.28
CA PHE A 54 -3.64 -6.33 -19.56
C PHE A 54 -2.23 -6.90 -19.44
N ILE A 55 -1.28 -6.07 -18.99
CA ILE A 55 0.10 -6.49 -18.74
C ILE A 55 0.45 -6.08 -17.31
N ALA A 56 0.89 -7.03 -16.48
CA ALA A 56 1.56 -6.67 -15.24
C ALA A 56 3.04 -6.40 -15.50
N LEU A 57 3.59 -5.35 -14.88
CA LEU A 57 4.97 -4.93 -14.99
C LEU A 57 5.56 -4.77 -13.59
N ASP A 58 6.74 -5.36 -13.40
CA ASP A 58 7.52 -5.27 -12.17
C ASP A 58 8.99 -4.97 -12.52
N VAL A 59 9.72 -4.30 -11.62
CA VAL A 59 11.13 -3.94 -11.84
C VAL A 59 12.00 -4.29 -10.63
N GLU A 60 13.24 -4.70 -10.91
CA GLU A 60 14.31 -4.77 -9.92
C GLU A 60 15.25 -3.58 -10.08
N THR A 61 15.76 -3.04 -8.96
CA THR A 61 16.73 -1.94 -8.97
C THR A 61 18.08 -2.37 -8.41
N ALA A 62 19.16 -1.84 -8.97
CA ALA A 62 20.52 -2.15 -8.55
C ALA A 62 20.88 -1.58 -7.18
N CYS A 63 20.25 -0.47 -6.79
CA CYS A 63 20.49 0.20 -5.53
C CYS A 63 19.24 0.92 -5.02
N SER A 64 19.38 1.68 -3.94
CA SER A 64 18.32 2.53 -3.37
C SER A 64 17.83 3.67 -4.28
N ASP A 65 18.50 3.92 -5.41
CA ASP A 65 18.03 4.86 -6.42
C ASP A 65 16.97 4.20 -7.31
N ALA A 66 15.77 4.77 -7.36
CA ALA A 66 14.66 4.27 -8.17
C ALA A 66 14.96 4.31 -9.68
N ALA A 67 15.88 5.15 -10.15
CA ALA A 67 16.29 5.18 -11.55
C ALA A 67 17.19 3.99 -11.95
N SER A 68 17.71 3.24 -10.98
CA SER A 68 18.73 2.20 -11.20
C SER A 68 18.15 0.84 -11.62
N ILE A 69 17.10 0.83 -12.46
CA ILE A 69 16.45 -0.40 -12.93
C ILE A 69 17.47 -1.33 -13.60
N CYS A 70 17.59 -2.55 -13.08
CA CYS A 70 18.49 -3.59 -13.59
C CYS A 70 17.76 -4.80 -14.19
N GLN A 71 16.45 -4.90 -13.98
CA GLN A 71 15.58 -5.85 -14.67
C GLN A 71 14.17 -5.27 -14.83
N ILE A 72 13.53 -5.54 -15.96
CA ILE A 72 12.09 -5.34 -16.16
C ILE A 72 11.46 -6.70 -16.44
N GLY A 73 10.34 -6.99 -15.77
CA GLY A 73 9.53 -8.17 -16.00
C GLY A 73 8.13 -7.80 -16.44
N LEU A 74 7.58 -8.60 -17.36
CA LEU A 74 6.23 -8.47 -17.89
C LEU A 74 5.48 -9.80 -17.73
N ALA A 75 4.21 -9.71 -17.36
CA ALA A 75 3.26 -10.79 -17.45
C ALA A 75 2.08 -10.35 -18.30
N CYS A 76 2.04 -10.84 -19.54
CA CYS A 76 1.07 -10.52 -20.56
C CYS A 76 -0.11 -11.49 -20.46
N VAL A 77 -1.28 -10.99 -20.04
CA VAL A 77 -2.48 -11.81 -19.83
C VAL A 77 -3.32 -11.85 -21.10
N GLN A 78 -3.47 -13.04 -21.67
CA GLN A 78 -4.21 -13.29 -22.91
C GLN A 78 -5.74 -13.24 -22.68
N PRO A 79 -6.55 -13.11 -23.75
CA PRO A 79 -8.01 -13.14 -23.67
C PRO A 79 -8.60 -14.38 -23.00
N ASP A 80 -7.89 -15.50 -23.03
CA ASP A 80 -8.25 -16.79 -22.44
C ASP A 80 -7.66 -17.02 -21.03
N ASP A 81 -7.15 -15.96 -20.39
CA ASP A 81 -6.47 -15.97 -19.09
C ASP A 81 -5.09 -16.62 -19.05
N GLU A 82 -4.55 -17.12 -20.17
CA GLU A 82 -3.17 -17.60 -20.18
C GLU A 82 -2.19 -16.45 -19.96
N ILE A 83 -1.12 -16.71 -19.20
CA ILE A 83 -0.10 -15.70 -18.89
C ILE A 83 1.19 -16.06 -19.61
N GLN A 84 1.62 -15.20 -20.52
CA GLN A 84 2.96 -15.24 -21.10
C GLN A 84 3.87 -14.28 -20.32
N THR A 85 4.99 -14.79 -19.79
CA THR A 85 5.98 -13.94 -19.09
C THR A 85 7.16 -13.61 -19.97
N PHE A 86 7.72 -12.42 -19.78
CA PHE A 86 8.95 -11.94 -20.40
C PHE A 86 9.78 -11.20 -19.35
N SER A 87 11.09 -11.31 -19.40
CA SER A 87 11.96 -10.44 -18.59
C SER A 87 13.21 -10.04 -19.37
N MET A 88 13.72 -8.86 -19.03
CA MET A 88 14.85 -8.24 -19.71
C MET A 88 15.79 -7.64 -18.68
N LEU A 89 17.07 -7.99 -18.77
CA LEU A 89 18.12 -7.32 -18.02
C LEU A 89 18.39 -5.94 -18.61
N ILE A 90 18.71 -4.99 -17.74
CA ILE A 90 19.05 -3.62 -18.09
C ILE A 90 20.36 -3.26 -17.40
N ASN A 91 21.24 -2.59 -18.11
CA ASN A 91 22.42 -1.97 -17.51
C ASN A 91 22.04 -0.57 -16.99
N PRO A 92 21.88 -0.38 -15.67
CA PRO A 92 21.48 0.91 -15.11
C PRO A 92 22.60 1.96 -15.17
N ARG A 93 23.83 1.57 -15.57
CA ARG A 93 25.03 2.41 -15.52
C ARG A 93 25.23 3.06 -14.13
N SER A 94 24.89 2.30 -13.09
CA SER A 94 24.90 2.73 -11.70
C SER A 94 25.61 1.69 -10.83
N ARG A 95 25.84 2.05 -9.58
CA ARG A 95 26.37 1.13 -8.56
C ARG A 95 25.33 0.05 -8.23
N PHE A 96 25.83 -1.10 -7.77
CA PHE A 96 25.00 -2.16 -7.21
C PHE A 96 25.23 -2.26 -5.71
N ASP A 97 24.17 -2.09 -4.93
CA ASP A 97 24.24 -2.22 -3.48
C ASP A 97 24.20 -3.73 -3.10
N PRO A 98 25.04 -4.21 -2.16
CA PRO A 98 25.08 -5.62 -1.79
C PRO A 98 23.74 -6.18 -1.30
N PHE A 99 22.87 -5.33 -0.75
CA PHE A 99 21.52 -5.73 -0.34
C PHE A 99 20.64 -6.12 -1.53
N ASN A 100 20.61 -5.30 -2.58
CA ASN A 100 19.84 -5.55 -3.80
C ASN A 100 20.35 -6.81 -4.51
N ILE A 101 21.67 -6.95 -4.66
CA ILE A 101 22.27 -8.17 -5.21
C ILE A 101 21.84 -9.41 -4.43
N ARG A 102 21.82 -9.37 -3.09
CA ARG A 102 21.36 -10.52 -2.27
C ARG A 102 19.87 -10.79 -2.43
N LEU A 103 19.07 -9.76 -2.71
CA LEU A 103 17.63 -9.89 -2.87
C LEU A 103 17.29 -10.63 -4.16
N HIS A 104 17.74 -10.14 -5.31
CA HIS A 104 17.34 -10.63 -6.65
C HIS A 104 18.45 -11.36 -7.42
N GLY A 105 19.68 -11.42 -6.88
CA GLY A 105 20.80 -12.14 -7.49
C GLY A 105 21.44 -11.45 -8.71
N ILE A 106 21.05 -10.21 -9.03
CA ILE A 106 21.57 -9.48 -10.20
C ILE A 106 22.70 -8.57 -9.74
N GLY A 107 23.94 -9.01 -9.99
CA GLY A 107 25.15 -8.19 -9.90
C GLY A 107 25.58 -7.55 -11.24
N PRO A 108 26.61 -6.67 -11.20
CA PRO A 108 27.12 -5.95 -12.38
C PRO A 108 27.46 -6.84 -13.57
N ASP A 109 28.10 -7.99 -13.34
CA ASP A 109 28.54 -8.91 -14.40
C ASP A 109 27.37 -9.47 -15.24
N HIS A 110 26.16 -9.55 -14.67
CA HIS A 110 24.99 -10.03 -15.41
C HIS A 110 24.47 -9.02 -16.41
N VAL A 111 24.66 -7.72 -16.14
CA VAL A 111 24.11 -6.63 -16.95
C VAL A 111 25.17 -5.93 -17.80
N ALA A 112 26.42 -6.40 -17.77
CA ALA A 112 27.53 -5.77 -18.50
C ALA A 112 27.20 -5.55 -19.99
N GLU A 113 26.67 -6.58 -20.63
CA GLU A 113 26.27 -6.57 -22.05
C GLU A 113 24.77 -6.25 -22.26
N ALA A 114 24.03 -5.95 -21.19
CA ALA A 114 22.63 -5.59 -21.30
C ALA A 114 22.47 -4.15 -21.83
N PRO A 115 21.39 -3.85 -22.56
CA PRO A 115 21.13 -2.50 -23.04
C PRO A 115 20.91 -1.52 -21.90
N GLY A 116 21.07 -0.23 -22.19
CA GLY A 116 20.68 0.82 -21.27
C GLY A 116 19.15 0.92 -21.14
N PHE A 117 18.68 1.63 -20.13
CA PHE A 117 17.23 1.80 -19.91
C PHE A 117 16.51 2.43 -21.10
N SER A 118 17.12 3.43 -21.76
CA SER A 118 16.52 4.10 -22.93
C SER A 118 16.26 3.12 -24.08
N ASP A 119 17.26 2.31 -24.44
CA ASP A 119 17.15 1.34 -25.54
C ASP A 119 16.15 0.23 -25.18
N ALA A 120 16.16 -0.23 -23.92
CA ALA A 120 15.18 -1.19 -23.44
C ALA A 120 13.75 -0.65 -23.50
N LEU A 121 13.54 0.60 -23.07
CA LEU A 121 12.23 1.23 -23.11
C LEU A 121 11.74 1.41 -24.55
N GLU A 122 12.61 1.82 -25.48
CA GLU A 122 12.27 1.95 -26.91
C GLU A 122 11.69 0.64 -27.48
N VAL A 123 12.32 -0.49 -27.16
CA VAL A 123 11.87 -1.82 -27.58
C VAL A 123 10.53 -2.22 -26.94
N LEU A 124 10.29 -1.85 -25.68
CA LEU A 124 9.09 -2.23 -24.94
C LEU A 124 7.89 -1.30 -25.21
N LEU A 125 8.13 -0.04 -25.55
CA LEU A 125 7.12 1.01 -25.62
C LEU A 125 5.94 0.70 -26.55
N PRO A 126 6.14 0.10 -27.75
CA PRO A 126 5.02 -0.30 -28.62
C PRO A 126 4.04 -1.24 -27.92
N LEU A 127 4.55 -2.19 -27.13
CA LEU A 127 3.71 -3.13 -26.37
C LEU A 127 3.04 -2.42 -25.18
N LEU A 128 3.79 -1.64 -24.40
CA LEU A 128 3.30 -1.04 -23.17
C LEU A 128 2.21 0.02 -23.41
N THR A 129 2.37 0.85 -24.44
CA THR A 129 1.40 1.92 -24.77
C THR A 129 0.05 1.40 -25.26
N GLN A 130 0.04 0.21 -25.86
CA GLN A 130 -1.19 -0.42 -26.35
C GLN A 130 -2.07 -0.98 -25.22
N HIS A 131 -1.50 -1.32 -24.07
CA HIS A 131 -2.16 -2.11 -23.04
C HIS A 131 -2.41 -1.32 -21.75
N HIS A 132 -3.23 -1.87 -20.85
CA HIS A 132 -3.38 -1.35 -19.50
C HIS A 132 -2.37 -2.05 -18.61
N LEU A 133 -1.58 -1.28 -17.87
CA LEU A 133 -0.51 -1.81 -17.04
C LEU A 133 -0.96 -2.01 -15.60
N ILE A 134 -0.54 -3.11 -15.01
CA ILE A 134 -0.71 -3.43 -13.60
C ILE A 134 0.65 -3.42 -12.92
N GLN A 135 0.76 -2.67 -11.83
CA GLN A 135 1.90 -2.74 -10.92
C GLN A 135 1.42 -3.35 -9.58
N HIS A 136 2.36 -3.72 -8.71
CA HIS A 136 2.05 -4.15 -7.36
C HIS A 136 2.69 -3.20 -6.35
N SER A 137 1.89 -2.29 -5.79
CA SER A 137 2.33 -1.04 -5.16
C SER A 137 2.68 0.04 -6.18
N ASN A 138 3.07 1.23 -5.72
CA ASN A 138 3.34 2.37 -6.61
C ASN A 138 4.81 2.49 -7.06
N PHE A 139 5.64 1.52 -6.73
CA PHE A 139 7.09 1.61 -6.95
C PHE A 139 7.46 1.52 -8.43
N ASP A 140 6.90 0.58 -9.19
CA ASP A 140 7.31 0.30 -10.58
C ASP A 140 7.12 1.51 -11.49
N LYS A 141 5.95 2.15 -11.43
CA LYS A 141 5.69 3.40 -12.15
C LYS A 141 6.66 4.51 -11.74
N GLN A 142 7.00 4.61 -10.45
CA GLN A 142 7.95 5.61 -9.95
C GLN A 142 9.37 5.35 -10.47
N ALA A 143 9.81 4.09 -10.47
CA ALA A 143 11.11 3.68 -10.97
C ALA A 143 11.23 3.94 -12.49
N VAL A 144 10.22 3.53 -13.28
CA VAL A 144 10.18 3.82 -14.74
C VAL A 144 10.24 5.33 -14.98
N THR A 145 9.46 6.12 -14.23
CA THR A 145 9.47 7.59 -14.34
C THR A 145 10.84 8.18 -13.98
N ALA A 146 11.47 7.68 -12.92
CA ALA A 146 12.79 8.14 -12.47
C ALA A 146 13.88 7.79 -13.48
N ALA A 147 13.85 6.59 -14.05
CA ALA A 147 14.78 6.14 -15.08
C ALA A 147 14.64 6.96 -16.37
N CYS A 148 13.42 7.24 -16.86
CA CYS A 148 13.19 8.17 -17.97
C CYS A 148 13.86 9.53 -17.73
N ARG A 149 13.61 10.12 -16.55
CA ARG A 149 14.20 11.42 -16.16
C ARG A 149 15.72 11.37 -16.09
N SER A 150 16.28 10.29 -15.55
CA SER A 150 17.73 10.10 -15.47
C SER A 150 18.39 9.93 -16.85
N CYS A 151 17.68 9.38 -17.82
CA CYS A 151 18.15 9.26 -19.21
C CYS A 151 17.87 10.50 -20.06
N GLY A 152 17.18 11.53 -19.54
CA GLY A 152 16.82 12.72 -20.29
C GLY A 152 15.79 12.48 -21.40
N ILE A 153 14.96 11.45 -21.26
CA ILE A 153 13.89 11.12 -22.20
C ILE A 153 12.52 11.45 -21.62
N ASP A 154 11.56 11.78 -22.49
CA ASP A 154 10.19 12.06 -22.09
C ASP A 154 9.54 10.84 -21.43
N VAL A 155 8.79 11.10 -20.36
CA VAL A 155 8.06 10.05 -19.65
C VAL A 155 6.83 9.68 -20.48
N PRO A 156 6.72 8.44 -20.97
CA PRO A 156 5.57 8.06 -21.79
C PRO A 156 4.27 8.06 -20.99
N GLU A 157 3.18 8.45 -21.65
CA GLU A 157 1.84 8.35 -21.08
C GLU A 157 1.36 6.90 -21.07
N LEU A 158 1.63 6.21 -19.97
CA LEU A 158 1.22 4.83 -19.74
C LEU A 158 0.00 4.78 -18.81
N ARG A 159 -0.94 3.85 -19.10
CA ARG A 159 -2.13 3.62 -18.27
C ARG A 159 -1.80 2.60 -17.18
N TRP A 160 -1.93 2.99 -15.92
CA TRP A 160 -1.57 2.15 -14.77
C TRP A 160 -2.76 1.89 -13.85
N SER A 161 -2.78 0.72 -13.20
CA SER A 161 -3.56 0.45 -11.99
C SER A 161 -2.74 -0.38 -11.00
N ASP A 162 -3.09 -0.25 -9.71
CA ASP A 162 -2.35 -0.88 -8.62
C ASP A 162 -3.11 -2.11 -8.13
N SER A 163 -2.51 -3.29 -8.29
CA SER A 163 -3.08 -4.56 -7.84
C SER A 163 -3.23 -4.63 -6.32
N VAL A 164 -2.52 -3.81 -5.52
CA VAL A 164 -2.76 -3.69 -4.07
C VAL A 164 -4.13 -3.10 -3.79
N MET A 165 -4.59 -2.14 -4.60
CA MET A 165 -5.93 -1.55 -4.44
C MET A 165 -7.02 -2.54 -4.83
N ILE A 166 -6.78 -3.34 -5.87
CA ILE A 166 -7.66 -4.45 -6.28
C ILE A 166 -7.70 -5.50 -5.17
N ALA A 167 -6.55 -5.93 -4.65
CA ALA A 167 -6.45 -6.92 -3.59
C ALA A 167 -7.11 -6.47 -2.28
N ARG A 168 -7.02 -5.18 -1.93
CA ARG A 168 -7.72 -4.61 -0.77
C ARG A 168 -9.23 -4.68 -0.88
N ARG A 169 -9.77 -4.59 -2.11
CA ARG A 169 -11.19 -4.74 -2.39
C ARG A 169 -11.62 -6.20 -2.35
N ALA A 170 -10.80 -7.09 -2.90
CA ALA A 170 -11.09 -8.52 -2.95
C ALA A 170 -10.96 -9.19 -1.58
N TRP A 171 -9.94 -8.84 -0.80
CA TRP A 171 -9.62 -9.48 0.49
C TRP A 171 -9.41 -8.44 1.60
N PRO A 172 -10.44 -7.68 1.99
CA PRO A 172 -10.33 -6.63 3.02
C PRO A 172 -9.84 -7.16 4.38
N GLU A 173 -10.09 -8.43 4.68
CA GLU A 173 -9.69 -9.15 5.89
C GLU A 173 -8.18 -9.30 6.07
N LEU A 174 -7.38 -9.17 4.99
CA LEU A 174 -5.91 -9.20 5.10
C LEU A 174 -5.33 -7.91 5.69
N LYS A 175 -6.14 -6.85 5.82
CA LYS A 175 -5.70 -5.58 6.41
C LYS A 175 -5.40 -5.78 7.91
N GLY A 176 -4.13 -5.65 8.28
CA GLY A 176 -3.65 -5.92 9.64
C GLY A 176 -3.31 -7.40 9.90
N ASN A 177 -3.50 -8.27 8.91
CA ASN A 177 -3.19 -9.70 8.96
C ASN A 177 -2.17 -10.06 7.85
N GLY A 178 -0.98 -9.45 7.93
CA GLY A 178 0.07 -9.59 6.91
C GLY A 178 -0.05 -8.65 5.71
N GLY A 179 -1.19 -7.97 5.55
CA GLY A 179 -1.39 -6.93 4.53
C GLY A 179 -1.52 -7.47 3.10
N HIS A 180 -1.41 -6.58 2.13
CA HIS A 180 -1.62 -6.89 0.70
C HIS A 180 -0.32 -6.85 -0.10
N GLY A 181 0.83 -7.01 0.55
CA GLY A 181 2.10 -7.14 -0.14
C GLY A 181 2.19 -8.50 -0.85
N LEU A 182 2.96 -8.55 -1.93
CA LEU A 182 3.00 -9.68 -2.83
C LEU A 182 3.40 -10.98 -2.12
N ALA A 183 4.33 -10.93 -1.17
CA ALA A 183 4.71 -12.10 -0.36
C ALA A 183 3.54 -12.69 0.45
N ASN A 184 2.67 -11.85 1.02
CA ASN A 184 1.49 -12.34 1.75
C ASN A 184 0.46 -12.91 0.79
N LEU A 185 0.16 -12.21 -0.30
CA LEU A 185 -0.81 -12.65 -1.30
C LEU A 185 -0.37 -13.93 -2.00
N LYS A 186 0.93 -14.09 -2.30
CA LYS A 186 1.48 -15.33 -2.86
C LYS A 186 1.16 -16.54 -1.99
N ARG A 187 1.37 -16.43 -0.68
CA ARG A 187 1.05 -17.49 0.28
C ARG A 187 -0.46 -17.70 0.42
N THR A 188 -1.23 -16.63 0.60
CA THR A 188 -2.68 -16.71 0.81
C THR A 188 -3.43 -17.27 -0.39
N LEU A 189 -2.98 -16.93 -1.60
CA LEU A 189 -3.59 -17.38 -2.86
C LEU A 189 -2.89 -18.62 -3.45
N ASN A 190 -1.94 -19.22 -2.72
CA ASN A 190 -1.18 -20.40 -3.13
C ASN A 190 -0.52 -20.26 -4.53
N LEU A 191 0.05 -19.08 -4.79
CA LEU A 191 0.76 -18.77 -6.04
C LEU A 191 2.14 -19.43 -6.01
N ARG A 192 2.45 -20.27 -6.99
CA ARG A 192 3.72 -21.02 -7.08
C ARG A 192 4.70 -20.36 -8.06
N PHE A 193 5.59 -19.50 -7.59
CA PHE A 193 6.63 -18.85 -8.40
C PHE A 193 7.92 -18.64 -7.61
N HIS A 194 9.02 -18.42 -8.30
CA HIS A 194 10.28 -18.07 -7.66
C HIS A 194 10.26 -16.61 -7.18
N HIS A 195 10.92 -16.32 -6.06
CA HIS A 195 11.00 -14.98 -5.49
C HIS A 195 12.18 -14.22 -6.08
N HIS A 196 11.98 -12.92 -6.40
CA HIS A 196 13.03 -11.99 -6.82
C HIS A 196 13.53 -12.16 -8.27
N ASP A 197 12.58 -12.46 -9.14
CA ASP A 197 12.70 -12.25 -10.58
C ASP A 197 11.52 -11.39 -11.03
N ALA A 198 11.81 -10.29 -11.73
CA ALA A 198 10.79 -9.34 -12.12
C ALA A 198 9.65 -9.97 -12.96
N GLY A 199 9.95 -10.95 -13.81
CA GLY A 199 8.94 -11.62 -14.64
C GLY A 199 8.00 -12.50 -13.81
N GLU A 200 8.54 -13.19 -12.81
CA GLU A 200 7.77 -14.00 -11.87
C GLU A 200 6.97 -13.15 -10.86
N ASP A 201 7.51 -12.00 -10.46
CA ASP A 201 6.82 -11.03 -9.61
C ASP A 201 5.68 -10.33 -10.38
N ALA A 202 5.91 -9.93 -11.63
CA ALA A 202 4.87 -9.47 -12.54
C ALA A 202 3.77 -10.54 -12.74
N ARG A 203 4.15 -11.82 -12.91
CA ARG A 203 3.20 -12.93 -13.04
C ARG A 203 2.32 -13.07 -11.81
N ALA A 204 2.91 -12.99 -10.62
CA ALA A 204 2.16 -13.05 -9.39
C ALA A 204 1.19 -11.86 -9.25
N ALA A 205 1.60 -10.65 -9.63
CA ALA A 205 0.73 -9.48 -9.66
C ALA A 205 -0.45 -9.67 -10.64
N ALA A 206 -0.20 -10.23 -11.82
CA ALA A 206 -1.26 -10.56 -12.77
C ALA A 206 -2.25 -11.60 -12.22
N MET A 207 -1.73 -12.63 -11.54
CA MET A 207 -2.58 -13.65 -10.92
C MET A 207 -3.40 -13.10 -9.75
N VAL A 208 -2.89 -12.14 -8.98
CA VAL A 208 -3.67 -11.43 -7.96
C VAL A 208 -4.91 -10.78 -8.59
N VAL A 209 -4.76 -10.16 -9.76
CA VAL A 209 -5.90 -9.56 -10.49
C VAL A 209 -6.88 -10.63 -10.96
N GLN A 210 -6.42 -11.70 -11.62
CA GLN A 210 -7.30 -12.79 -12.07
C GLN A 210 -8.04 -13.47 -10.90
N HIS A 211 -7.39 -13.65 -9.75
CA HIS A 211 -8.04 -14.18 -8.55
C HIS A 211 -9.08 -13.21 -8.01
N ALA A 212 -8.81 -11.90 -8.03
CA ALA A 212 -9.78 -10.89 -7.62
C ALA A 212 -10.99 -10.85 -8.55
N GLU A 213 -10.81 -11.01 -9.87
CA GLU A 213 -11.92 -11.12 -10.84
C GLU A 213 -12.84 -12.29 -10.47
N ARG A 214 -12.26 -13.48 -10.28
CA ARG A 214 -13.02 -14.70 -9.92
C ARG A 214 -13.68 -14.58 -8.55
N HIS A 215 -12.98 -14.01 -7.58
CA HIS A 215 -13.48 -13.89 -6.21
C HIS A 215 -14.64 -12.89 -6.09
N LEU A 216 -14.56 -11.76 -6.81
CA LEU A 216 -15.58 -10.71 -6.76
C LEU A 216 -16.67 -10.86 -7.82
N GLY A 217 -16.48 -11.72 -8.83
CA GLY A 217 -17.37 -11.82 -9.98
C GLY A 217 -17.39 -10.56 -10.84
N LEU A 218 -16.26 -9.84 -10.91
CA LEU A 218 -16.12 -8.56 -11.63
C LEU A 218 -15.14 -8.69 -12.78
N SER A 219 -15.42 -7.98 -13.87
CA SER A 219 -14.49 -7.81 -14.98
C SER A 219 -13.26 -6.99 -14.57
N PHE A 220 -12.14 -7.17 -15.27
CA PHE A 220 -10.94 -6.34 -15.16
C PHE A 220 -11.26 -4.85 -15.28
N GLU A 221 -12.12 -4.48 -16.23
CA GLU A 221 -12.58 -3.11 -16.44
C GLU A 221 -13.30 -2.55 -15.21
N ASP A 222 -14.07 -3.37 -14.48
CA ASP A 222 -14.76 -2.97 -13.27
C ASP A 222 -13.87 -2.97 -12.01
N LEU A 223 -12.79 -3.76 -12.01
CA LEU A 223 -11.79 -3.75 -10.94
C LEU A 223 -10.89 -2.52 -11.01
N THR A 224 -10.55 -2.07 -12.21
CA THR A 224 -9.65 -0.93 -12.43
C THR A 224 -10.36 0.43 -12.37
N LYS A 225 -11.69 0.46 -12.45
CA LYS A 225 -12.47 1.69 -12.22
C LYS A 225 -12.24 2.22 -10.80
N PRO A 226 -11.95 3.52 -10.64
CA PRO A 226 -11.85 4.12 -9.32
C PRO A 226 -13.18 3.95 -8.58
N VAL A 227 -13.13 3.33 -7.39
CA VAL A 227 -14.31 3.19 -6.53
C VAL A 227 -14.80 4.60 -6.19
N ARG A 228 -16.04 4.93 -6.58
CA ARG A 228 -16.67 6.21 -6.22
C ARG A 228 -16.58 6.37 -4.70
N LYS A 229 -15.80 7.36 -4.25
CA LYS A 229 -15.82 7.75 -2.84
C LYS A 229 -17.24 8.22 -2.54
N LYS A 230 -17.90 7.63 -1.54
CA LYS A 230 -19.16 8.17 -1.03
C LYS A 230 -18.86 9.60 -0.56
N THR A 231 -19.45 10.58 -1.23
CA THR A 231 -19.38 11.98 -0.82
C THR A 231 -20.28 12.12 0.40
N TYR A 232 -19.67 12.24 1.58
CA TYR A 232 -20.42 12.61 2.77
C TYR A 232 -20.56 14.13 2.79
N ALA A 233 -21.71 14.62 3.24
CA ALA A 233 -21.87 16.03 3.59
C ALA A 233 -20.71 16.46 4.51
N PRO A 234 -20.23 17.71 4.41
CA PRO A 234 -19.17 18.21 5.28
C PRO A 234 -19.54 17.97 6.74
N ALA A 235 -18.56 17.52 7.52
CA ALA A 235 -18.78 17.23 8.93
C ALA A 235 -19.12 18.53 9.67
N ILE A 236 -20.23 18.53 10.40
CA ILE A 236 -20.66 19.66 11.21
C ILE A 236 -19.69 19.83 12.38
N THR A 237 -19.19 21.06 12.55
CA THR A 237 -18.35 21.47 13.68
C THR A 237 -18.94 22.72 14.32
N MET A 238 -18.90 22.81 15.64
CA MET A 238 -19.45 23.94 16.38
C MET A 238 -18.66 24.17 17.66
N ALA A 239 -18.43 25.42 18.01
CA ALA A 239 -17.82 25.78 19.29
C ALA A 239 -18.83 25.54 20.42
N GLY A 240 -18.35 25.03 21.56
CA GLY A 240 -19.16 24.93 22.77
C GLY A 240 -19.28 26.26 23.47
N ASP A 241 -20.40 26.46 24.17
CA ASP A 241 -20.60 27.60 25.07
C ASP A 241 -19.57 27.54 26.23
N PRO A 242 -18.70 28.56 26.38
CA PRO A 242 -17.73 28.61 27.48
C PRO A 242 -18.36 28.62 28.87
N SER A 243 -19.62 29.06 28.99
CA SER A 243 -20.39 29.08 30.24
C SER A 243 -21.19 27.79 30.45
N GLY A 244 -21.15 26.86 29.50
CA GLY A 244 -21.85 25.60 29.59
C GLY A 244 -21.24 24.66 30.65
N PRO A 245 -22.05 23.83 31.31
CA PRO A 245 -21.61 22.89 32.35
C PRO A 245 -20.61 21.83 31.89
N LEU A 246 -20.55 21.54 30.58
CA LEU A 246 -19.58 20.64 29.95
C LEU A 246 -18.48 21.41 29.21
N ALA A 247 -18.28 22.70 29.52
CA ALA A 247 -17.22 23.51 28.93
C ALA A 247 -15.84 22.83 29.03
N GLY A 248 -15.06 22.93 27.95
CA GLY A 248 -13.77 22.26 27.80
C GLY A 248 -13.85 20.81 27.30
N SER A 249 -15.05 20.22 27.26
CA SER A 249 -15.24 18.92 26.61
C SER A 249 -15.25 19.02 25.08
N THR A 250 -14.78 17.98 24.41
CA THR A 250 -14.86 17.84 22.96
C THR A 250 -15.63 16.58 22.60
N VAL A 251 -16.67 16.74 21.78
CA VAL A 251 -17.54 15.64 21.34
C VAL A 251 -17.39 15.37 19.85
N VAL A 252 -17.45 14.09 19.49
CA VAL A 252 -17.50 13.62 18.11
C VAL A 252 -18.68 12.67 17.97
N PHE A 253 -19.46 12.84 16.90
CA PHE A 253 -20.62 11.99 16.62
C PHE A 253 -20.30 10.98 15.49
N THR A 254 -20.70 9.73 15.63
CA THR A 254 -20.57 8.68 14.60
C THR A 254 -21.84 7.84 14.51
N GLY A 255 -22.06 7.17 13.37
CA GLY A 255 -23.23 6.30 13.18
C GLY A 255 -24.50 7.01 12.72
N ALA A 256 -25.57 6.24 12.51
CA ALA A 256 -26.92 6.72 12.27
C ALA A 256 -27.53 7.19 13.60
N LEU A 257 -27.55 8.50 13.80
CA LEU A 257 -28.25 9.11 14.93
C LEU A 257 -29.75 9.24 14.59
N GLY A 258 -30.60 9.14 15.61
CA GLY A 258 -32.00 9.52 15.54
C GLY A 258 -32.18 11.04 15.42
N LEU A 259 -31.29 11.84 16.02
CA LEU A 259 -31.20 13.29 15.76
C LEU A 259 -30.51 13.58 14.44
N SER A 260 -30.88 14.70 13.80
CA SER A 260 -30.04 15.26 12.75
C SER A 260 -28.67 15.65 13.33
N ARG A 261 -27.65 15.67 12.47
CA ARG A 261 -26.29 16.05 12.88
C ARG A 261 -26.22 17.49 13.38
N THR A 262 -27.07 18.37 12.87
CA THR A 262 -27.16 19.76 13.30
C THR A 262 -27.74 19.84 14.71
N GLU A 263 -28.88 19.20 14.97
CA GLU A 263 -29.51 19.19 16.29
C GLU A 263 -28.61 18.59 17.37
N ALA A 264 -27.94 17.47 17.06
CA ALA A 264 -26.99 16.86 17.99
C ALA A 264 -25.81 17.78 18.30
N ALA A 265 -25.30 18.49 17.28
CA ALA A 265 -24.24 19.46 17.46
C ALA A 265 -24.70 20.65 18.31
N GLU A 266 -25.92 21.16 18.08
CA GLU A 266 -26.50 22.29 18.83
C GLU A 266 -26.71 21.97 20.30
N LEU A 267 -27.24 20.78 20.61
CA LEU A 267 -27.38 20.32 21.99
C LEU A 267 -26.02 20.23 22.69
N ALA A 268 -25.03 19.64 22.04
CA ALA A 268 -23.68 19.55 22.57
C ALA A 268 -23.06 20.93 22.81
N ALA A 269 -23.18 21.83 21.83
CA ALA A 269 -22.60 23.16 21.92
C ALA A 269 -23.24 23.99 23.04
N ARG A 270 -24.57 23.96 23.17
CA ARG A 270 -25.30 24.62 24.27
C ARG A 270 -24.85 24.10 25.64
N ALA A 271 -24.64 22.80 25.78
CA ALA A 271 -24.12 22.22 27.01
C ALA A 271 -22.64 22.55 27.27
N GLY A 272 -21.93 23.20 26.33
CA GLY A 272 -20.54 23.64 26.45
C GLY A 272 -19.51 22.75 25.73
N MET A 273 -19.95 21.69 25.04
CA MET A 273 -19.05 20.78 24.35
C MET A 273 -18.66 21.32 22.97
N SER A 274 -17.37 21.32 22.66
CA SER A 274 -16.88 21.61 21.30
C SER A 274 -17.10 20.42 20.36
N VAL A 275 -17.87 20.60 19.30
CA VAL A 275 -18.19 19.58 18.31
C VAL A 275 -17.12 19.56 17.22
N LYS A 276 -16.48 18.40 17.01
CA LYS A 276 -15.42 18.21 16.02
C LYS A 276 -15.73 17.08 15.03
N ALA A 277 -15.12 17.18 13.84
CA ALA A 277 -15.36 16.25 12.73
C ALA A 277 -14.77 14.84 12.93
N GLY A 278 -13.80 14.68 13.83
CA GLY A 278 -13.08 13.43 14.02
C GLY A 278 -12.44 13.32 15.39
N VAL A 279 -12.15 12.08 15.79
CA VAL A 279 -11.54 11.75 17.08
C VAL A 279 -10.07 12.16 17.09
N THR A 280 -9.67 12.95 18.07
CA THR A 280 -8.30 13.45 18.31
C THR A 280 -7.94 13.23 19.78
N ARG A 281 -6.69 13.55 20.17
CA ARG A 281 -6.25 13.55 21.58
C ARG A 281 -6.96 14.57 22.47
N GLN A 282 -7.78 15.45 21.91
CA GLN A 282 -8.61 16.37 22.69
C GLN A 282 -10.03 15.84 22.88
N THR A 283 -10.42 14.77 22.17
CA THR A 283 -11.77 14.22 22.22
C THR A 283 -12.03 13.58 23.58
N THR A 284 -13.00 14.12 24.31
CA THR A 284 -13.43 13.59 25.60
C THR A 284 -14.63 12.66 25.45
N HIS A 285 -15.48 12.85 24.44
CA HIS A 285 -16.68 12.04 24.21
C HIS A 285 -16.82 11.61 22.75
N LEU A 286 -17.13 10.34 22.53
CA LEU A 286 -17.62 9.81 21.26
C LEU A 286 -19.07 9.36 21.44
N VAL A 287 -19.99 9.95 20.68
CA VAL A 287 -21.41 9.58 20.69
C VAL A 287 -21.73 8.72 19.47
N ILE A 288 -22.38 7.58 19.70
CA ILE A 288 -22.76 6.58 18.70
C ILE A 288 -24.28 6.48 18.68
N GLY A 289 -24.88 6.38 17.50
CA GLY A 289 -26.32 6.10 17.39
C GLY A 289 -26.68 4.78 18.08
N ASP A 290 -27.79 4.74 18.83
CA ASP A 290 -28.16 3.57 19.62
C ASP A 290 -28.41 2.32 18.76
N GLN A 291 -28.90 2.54 17.54
CA GLN A 291 -29.09 1.49 16.54
C GLN A 291 -27.76 0.82 16.13
N ASP A 292 -26.69 1.62 16.14
CA ASP A 292 -25.33 1.17 15.83
C ASP A 292 -24.58 0.67 17.06
N LEU A 293 -25.20 0.64 18.26
CA LEU A 293 -24.66 -0.03 19.43
C LEU A 293 -25.05 -1.52 19.46
N SER A 294 -26.26 -1.86 18.98
CA SER A 294 -26.80 -3.23 18.98
C SER A 294 -26.32 -4.09 17.80
N LEU A 295 -26.06 -3.49 16.63
CA LEU A 295 -25.52 -4.18 15.45
C LEU A 295 -24.03 -4.58 15.57
N LEU A 296 -23.38 -4.25 16.69
CA LEU A 296 -21.93 -4.42 16.91
C LEU A 296 -21.49 -5.84 17.28
N ALA A 297 -22.41 -6.81 17.27
CA ALA A 297 -22.08 -8.23 17.44
C ALA A 297 -21.54 -8.88 16.16
N GLY A 298 -21.72 -8.26 14.97
CA GLY A 298 -21.38 -8.91 13.70
C GLY A 298 -20.85 -8.01 12.58
N ASP A 299 -21.04 -6.68 12.60
CA ASP A 299 -20.65 -5.83 11.46
C ASP A 299 -19.76 -4.63 11.81
N ALA A 300 -18.93 -4.22 10.85
CA ALA A 300 -17.71 -3.45 11.04
C ALA A 300 -17.88 -2.09 11.75
N ARG A 301 -17.32 -1.97 12.96
CA ARG A 301 -17.18 -0.69 13.71
C ARG A 301 -16.64 0.43 12.82
N SER A 302 -17.24 1.62 12.92
CA SER A 302 -16.76 2.81 12.20
C SER A 302 -15.30 3.11 12.54
N SER A 303 -14.59 3.78 11.62
CA SER A 303 -13.20 4.20 11.84
C SER A 303 -13.04 5.08 13.09
N LYS A 304 -14.06 5.90 13.41
CA LYS A 304 -14.10 6.75 14.60
C LYS A 304 -14.25 5.92 15.88
N HIS A 305 -15.13 4.93 15.89
CA HIS A 305 -15.29 4.01 17.03
C HIS A 305 -14.00 3.24 17.28
N ARG A 306 -13.40 2.64 16.24
CA ARG A 306 -12.12 1.93 16.39
C ARG A 306 -11.03 2.82 16.98
N LYS A 307 -10.86 4.02 16.44
CA LYS A 307 -9.89 5.00 16.95
C LYS A 307 -10.14 5.38 18.42
N ALA A 308 -11.40 5.57 18.83
CA ALA A 308 -11.72 5.84 20.23
C ALA A 308 -11.38 4.66 21.15
N LYS A 309 -11.64 3.42 20.72
CA LYS A 309 -11.25 2.21 21.48
C LYS A 309 -9.73 2.06 21.58
N ASP A 310 -9.00 2.32 20.50
CA ASP A 310 -7.54 2.32 20.51
C ASP A 310 -7.00 3.37 21.50
N MET A 311 -7.64 4.54 21.55
CA MET A 311 -7.31 5.59 22.52
C MET A 311 -7.62 5.18 23.97
N GLN A 312 -8.76 4.51 24.24
CA GLN A 312 -9.04 3.95 25.57
C GLN A 312 -7.98 2.92 25.98
N ALA A 313 -7.54 2.06 25.05
CA ALA A 313 -6.54 1.03 25.32
C ALA A 313 -5.17 1.60 25.72
N VAL A 314 -4.83 2.82 25.26
CA VAL A 314 -3.62 3.54 25.68
C VAL A 314 -3.84 4.48 26.87
N GLY A 315 -4.96 4.34 27.58
CA GLY A 315 -5.25 5.07 28.82
C GLY A 315 -5.85 6.48 28.62
N HIS A 316 -6.26 6.84 27.41
CA HIS A 316 -6.93 8.13 27.18
C HIS A 316 -8.34 8.11 27.78
N PRO A 317 -8.76 9.15 28.54
CA PRO A 317 -10.06 9.18 29.23
C PRO A 317 -11.22 9.55 28.29
N ILE A 318 -11.27 8.97 27.09
CA ILE A 318 -12.39 9.17 26.16
C ILE A 318 -13.58 8.30 26.58
N GLN A 319 -14.76 8.91 26.73
CA GLN A 319 -16.01 8.22 27.00
C GLN A 319 -16.73 7.88 25.69
N ILE A 320 -17.25 6.66 25.57
CA ILE A 320 -18.06 6.24 24.42
C ILE A 320 -19.49 6.08 24.92
N LEU A 321 -20.41 6.87 24.36
CA LEU A 321 -21.80 6.97 24.79
C LEU A 321 -22.75 6.59 23.66
N GLY A 322 -23.88 5.98 24.02
CA GLY A 322 -25.05 5.92 23.13
C GLY A 322 -25.71 7.29 22.97
N GLU A 323 -26.51 7.44 21.93
CA GLU A 323 -27.24 8.68 21.66
C GLU A 323 -28.21 8.99 22.79
N SER A 324 -28.93 7.98 23.31
CA SER A 324 -29.84 8.16 24.44
C SER A 324 -29.13 8.62 25.70
N ASP A 325 -27.92 8.13 25.96
CA ASP A 325 -27.13 8.54 27.13
C ASP A 325 -26.52 9.92 26.96
N PHE A 326 -26.08 10.26 25.73
CA PHE A 326 -25.70 11.63 25.39
C PHE A 326 -26.84 12.62 25.65
N ARG A 327 -28.08 12.28 25.24
CA ARG A 327 -29.24 13.15 25.48
C ARG A 327 -29.50 13.36 26.97
N LYS A 328 -29.38 12.32 27.80
CA LYS A 328 -29.50 12.44 29.25
C LYS A 328 -28.40 13.32 29.83
N LEU A 329 -27.16 13.13 29.38
CA LEU A 329 -26.01 13.90 29.84
C LEU A 329 -26.23 15.40 29.61
N VAL A 330 -26.59 15.81 28.40
CA VAL A 330 -26.80 17.23 28.07
C VAL A 330 -28.07 17.81 28.70
N ALA A 331 -29.13 17.01 28.87
CA ALA A 331 -30.36 17.48 29.52
C ALA A 331 -30.20 17.69 31.04
N GLN A 332 -29.40 16.85 31.71
CA GLN A 332 -29.10 17.04 33.14
C GLN A 332 -28.26 18.30 33.39
N SER A 333 -27.52 18.74 32.36
CA SER A 333 -26.67 19.92 32.45
C SER A 333 -27.45 21.24 32.38
N ASP A 334 -28.66 21.26 31.80
CA ASP A 334 -29.52 22.45 31.74
C ASP A 334 -30.19 22.79 33.10
N THR A 335 -30.02 21.95 34.12
CA THR A 335 -30.73 22.05 35.43
C THR A 335 -29.90 22.66 36.56
N VAL A 336 -28.73 23.24 36.27
CA VAL A 336 -27.81 23.82 37.28
C VAL A 336 -27.51 25.28 36.95
#